data_AF-A0A1M5R2B2-F1
#
_entry.id   AF-A0A1M5R2B2-F1
#
_cell.length_a   1.000
_cell.length_b   1.000
_cell.length_c   1.000
_cell.angle_alpha   90.00
_cell.angle_beta   90.00
_cell.angle_gamma   90.00
#
_symmetry.space_group_name_H-M   'P 1'
#
loop_
_entity.id
_entity.type
_entity.pdbx_description
1 polymer ?
#
loop_
_entity_poly.entity_id
_entity_poly.type
_entity_poly.pdbx_seq_one_letter_code
_entity_poly.pdbx_strand_id
1 'polypeptide(L)'
;MDVVNEIELFREKIYRGEILDNNILSRILQFLEKKLSNENLSEEFRTKINYLMNICIDALSNKDYVYLADIFYFEIMPLFK
;
A
#
# COMPACT_ATOMS: atom_id res chain seq x y z
N MET A 1 5.70 -4.43 14.20
CA MET A 1 4.82 -4.82 13.07
C MET A 1 5.53 -4.38 11.82
N ASP A 2 5.84 -5.31 10.93
CA ASP A 2 6.64 -5.05 9.73
C ASP A 2 5.69 -4.88 8.54
N VAL A 3 5.62 -3.66 7.99
CA VAL A 3 4.75 -3.33 6.85
C VAL A 3 5.08 -4.20 5.63
N VAL A 4 6.33 -4.64 5.52
CA VAL A 4 6.78 -5.54 4.44
C VAL A 4 6.04 -6.88 4.52
N ASN A 5 6.02 -7.49 5.71
CA ASN A 5 5.30 -8.76 5.92
C ASN A 5 3.79 -8.60 5.71
N GLU A 6 3.20 -7.47 6.09
CA GLU A 6 1.78 -7.18 5.86
C GLU A 6 1.47 -7.09 4.35
N ILE A 7 2.35 -6.46 3.55
CA ILE A 7 2.23 -6.39 2.09
C ILE A 7 2.34 -7.77 1.45
N GLU A 8 3.30 -8.60 1.90
CA GLU A 8 3.48 -9.96 1.38
C GLU A 8 2.26 -10.84 1.70
N LEU A 9 1.77 -10.79 2.94
CA LEU A 9 0.55 -11.48 3.37
C LEU A 9 -0.68 -11.02 2.60
N PHE A 10 -0.83 -9.70 2.39
CA PHE A 10 -1.91 -9.15 1.59
C PHE A 10 -1.92 -9.77 0.19
N ARG A 11 -0.76 -9.74 -0.49
CA ARG A 11 -0.62 -10.22 -1.86
C ARG A 11 -0.90 -11.72 -1.95
N GLU A 12 -0.35 -12.52 -1.05
CA GLU A 12 -0.58 -13.97 -1.02
C GLU A 12 -2.07 -14.31 -0.93
N LYS A 13 -2.80 -13.65 -0.03
CA LYS A 13 -4.25 -13.84 0.15
C LYS A 13 -5.05 -13.47 -1.10
N ILE A 14 -4.77 -12.31 -1.69
CA ILE A 14 -5.45 -11.86 -2.91
C ILE A 14 -5.24 -12.84 -4.06
N TYR A 15 -4.01 -13.29 -4.29
CA TYR A 15 -3.69 -14.23 -5.37
C TYR A 15 -4.24 -15.65 -5.14
N ARG A 16 -4.55 -16.01 -3.89
CA ARG A 16 -5.30 -17.23 -3.55
C ARG A 16 -6.80 -17.10 -3.73
N GLY A 17 -7.32 -15.92 -4.05
CA GLY A 17 -8.75 -15.65 -4.14
C GLY A 17 -9.43 -15.60 -2.77
N GLU A 18 -8.68 -15.35 -1.70
CA GLU A 18 -9.25 -15.18 -0.37
C GLU A 18 -10.02 -13.86 -0.26
N ILE A 19 -10.94 -13.79 0.71
CA ILE A 19 -11.69 -12.56 1.00
C ILE A 19 -10.71 -11.48 1.45
N LEU A 20 -10.92 -10.27 0.95
CA LEU A 20 -10.15 -9.09 1.32
C LEU A 20 -10.08 -8.91 2.84
N ASP A 21 -8.86 -8.92 3.38
CA ASP A 21 -8.60 -8.59 4.78
C ASP A 21 -8.42 -7.08 4.93
N ASN A 22 -9.52 -6.39 5.25
CA ASN A 22 -9.53 -4.93 5.44
C ASN A 22 -8.58 -4.44 6.54
N ASN A 23 -8.16 -5.32 7.47
CA ASN A 23 -7.22 -4.94 8.52
C ASN A 23 -5.81 -4.76 7.96
N ILE A 24 -5.38 -5.66 7.07
CA ILE A 24 -4.05 -5.59 6.45
C ILE A 24 -3.96 -4.32 5.58
N LEU A 25 -5.01 -4.07 4.80
CA LEU A 25 -5.12 -2.86 3.99
C LEU A 25 -5.03 -1.58 4.85
N SER A 26 -5.81 -1.49 5.92
CA SER A 26 -5.82 -0.33 6.82
C SER A 26 -4.44 -0.07 7.44
N ARG A 27 -3.72 -1.14 7.82
CA ARG A 27 -2.37 -1.02 8.38
C ARG A 27 -1.36 -0.47 7.36
N ILE A 28 -1.43 -0.92 6.11
CA ILE A 28 -0.56 -0.42 5.03
C ILE A 28 -0.84 1.07 4.77
N LEU A 29 -2.11 1.47 4.69
CA LEU A 29 -2.50 2.87 4.47
C LEU A 29 -2.09 3.78 5.63
N GLN A 30 -2.36 3.38 6.89
CA GLN A 30 -1.93 4.12 8.09
C GLN A 30 -0.41 4.31 8.14
N PHE A 31 0.35 3.32 7.67
CA PHE A 31 1.79 3.43 7.59
C PHE A 31 2.23 4.51 6.57
N LEU A 32 1.63 4.52 5.37
CA LEU A 32 1.92 5.52 4.34
C LEU A 32 1.58 6.94 4.82
N GLU A 33 0.45 7.09 5.49
CA GLU A 33 -0.02 8.35 6.06
C GLU A 33 0.98 8.88 7.11
N LYS A 34 1.47 7.99 7.99
CA LYS A 34 2.53 8.32 8.96
C LYS A 34 3.86 8.67 8.28
N LYS A 35 4.17 8.09 7.13
CA LYS A 35 5.36 8.48 6.37
C LYS A 35 5.18 9.89 5.82
N LEU A 36 4.05 10.20 5.18
CA LEU A 36 3.73 11.53 4.67
C LEU A 36 3.81 12.62 5.75
N SER A 37 3.42 12.32 6.99
CA SER A 37 3.51 13.28 8.10
C SER A 37 4.94 13.57 8.57
N ASN A 38 5.97 12.96 7.99
CA ASN A 38 7.35 13.25 8.33
C ASN A 38 7.82 14.54 7.64
N GLU A 39 8.14 15.55 8.44
CA GLU A 39 8.51 16.90 7.99
C GLU A 39 9.78 16.92 7.13
N ASN A 40 10.66 15.93 7.27
CA ASN A 40 11.93 15.84 6.55
C ASN A 40 11.88 15.10 5.20
N LEU A 41 10.70 14.76 4.69
CA LEU A 41 10.57 14.11 3.38
C LEU A 41 10.77 15.10 2.24
N SER A 42 11.49 14.66 1.19
CA SER A 42 11.60 15.42 -0.05
C SER A 42 10.24 15.56 -0.73
N GLU A 43 10.06 16.66 -1.46
CA GLU A 43 8.83 16.94 -2.21
C GLU A 43 8.53 15.82 -3.22
N GLU A 44 9.55 15.34 -3.93
CA GLU A 44 9.46 14.22 -4.87
C GLU A 44 8.88 12.95 -4.22
N PHE A 45 9.36 12.61 -3.02
CA PHE A 45 8.89 11.43 -2.30
C PHE A 45 7.45 11.61 -1.81
N ARG A 46 7.08 12.80 -1.36
CA ARG A 46 5.70 13.13 -0.99
C ARG A 46 4.76 13.02 -2.18
N THR A 47 5.15 13.56 -3.33
CA THR A 47 4.38 13.44 -4.58
C THR A 47 4.20 11.97 -4.94
N LYS A 48 5.26 11.14 -4.86
CA LYS A 48 5.17 9.71 -5.15
C LYS A 48 4.21 8.98 -4.21
N ILE A 49 4.29 9.20 -2.90
CA ILE A 49 3.36 8.54 -1.96
C ILE A 49 1.91 9.01 -2.19
N ASN A 50 1.68 10.31 -2.39
CA ASN A 50 0.32 10.83 -2.67
C ASN A 50 -0.28 10.20 -3.94
N TYR A 51 0.53 10.08 -4.99
CA TYR A 51 0.12 9.39 -6.22
C TYR A 51 -0.26 7.93 -5.96
N LEU A 52 0.58 7.19 -5.23
CA LEU A 52 0.31 5.80 -4.88
C LEU A 52 -0.96 5.64 -4.03
N MET A 53 -1.20 6.53 -3.08
CA MET A 53 -2.45 6.52 -2.30
C MET A 53 -3.69 6.72 -3.17
N ASN A 54 -3.64 7.64 -4.13
CA ASN A 54 -4.76 7.86 -5.06
C ASN A 54 -5.03 6.61 -5.90
N ILE A 55 -4.00 5.97 -6.44
CA ILE A 55 -4.18 4.72 -7.19
C ILE A 55 -4.78 3.63 -6.28
N CYS A 56 -4.36 3.55 -5.02
CA CYS A 56 -4.92 2.59 -4.08
C CYS A 56 -6.42 2.84 -3.83
N ILE A 57 -6.83 4.10 -3.69
CA ILE A 57 -8.24 4.49 -3.54
C ILE A 57 -9.05 4.12 -4.79
N ASP A 58 -8.50 4.36 -5.98
CA ASP A 58 -9.13 4.02 -7.25
C ASP A 58 -9.27 2.50 -7.41
N ALA A 59 -8.21 1.75 -7.12
CA ALA A 59 -8.22 0.28 -7.17
C ALA A 59 -9.25 -0.31 -6.19
N LEU A 60 -9.34 0.24 -4.97
CA LEU A 60 -10.34 -0.16 -3.98
C LEU A 60 -11.78 0.10 -4.45
N SER A 61 -12.02 1.28 -5.02
CA SER A 61 -13.34 1.68 -5.55
C SER A 61 -13.79 0.75 -6.68
N ASN A 62 -12.85 0.33 -7.53
CA ASN A 62 -13.10 -0.60 -8.63
C ASN A 62 -13.07 -2.07 -8.21
N LYS A 63 -12.78 -2.38 -6.94
CA LYS A 63 -12.58 -3.75 -6.42
C LYS A 63 -11.47 -4.52 -7.15
N ASP A 64 -10.49 -3.81 -7.70
CA ASP A 64 -9.33 -4.38 -8.39
C ASP A 64 -8.23 -4.70 -7.37
N TYR A 65 -8.46 -5.76 -6.58
CA TYR A 65 -7.58 -6.13 -5.48
C TYR A 65 -6.25 -6.72 -5.95
N VAL A 66 -6.21 -7.33 -7.13
CA VAL A 66 -4.98 -7.84 -7.74
C VAL A 66 -4.06 -6.66 -8.08
N TYR A 67 -4.59 -5.64 -8.74
CA TYR A 67 -3.84 -4.44 -9.03
C TYR A 67 -3.38 -3.72 -7.75
N LEU A 68 -4.24 -3.64 -6.75
CA LEU A 68 -3.87 -3.08 -5.43
C LEU A 68 -2.71 -3.85 -4.78
N ALA A 69 -2.73 -5.18 -4.83
CA ALA A 69 -1.66 -6.02 -4.29
C ALA A 69 -0.34 -5.81 -5.03
N ASP A 70 -0.40 -5.63 -6.35
CA ASP A 70 0.79 -5.37 -7.17
C ASP A 70 1.38 -3.99 -6.89
N ILE A 71 0.56 -2.96 -6.70
CA ILE A 71 1.05 -1.62 -6.29
C ILE A 71 1.77 -1.71 -4.94
N PHE A 72 1.17 -2.38 -3.97
CA PHE A 72 1.80 -2.53 -2.65
C PHE A 72 3.16 -3.23 -2.75
N TYR A 73 3.26 -4.28 -3.56
CA TYR A 73 4.48 -5.06 -3.69
C TYR A 73 5.56 -4.38 -4.54
N PHE A 74 5.21 -3.84 -5.70
CA PHE A 74 6.20 -3.31 -6.66
C PHE A 74 6.49 -1.82 -6.48
N GLU A 75 5.55 -1.03 -5.96
CA GLU A 75 5.73 0.42 -5.84
C GLU A 75 5.97 0.88 -4.41
N ILE A 76 5.26 0.28 -3.44
CA ILE A 76 5.33 0.70 -2.04
C ILE A 76 6.48 -0.01 -1.29
N MET A 77 6.61 -1.33 -1.44
CA MET A 77 7.67 -2.10 -0.78
C MET A 77 9.09 -1.55 -1.05
N PRO A 78 9.46 -1.10 -2.28
CA PRO A 78 10.79 -0.54 -2.53
C PRO A 78 11.05 0.80 -1.83
N LEU A 79 10.03 1.51 -1.36
CA LEU A 79 10.21 2.74 -0.57
C LEU A 79 10.81 2.46 0.81
N PHE A 80 10.93 1.19 1.21
CA PHE A 80 11.37 0.75 2.53
C PHE A 80 12.77 0.12 2.55
N LYS A 81 13.40 -0.07 1.38
CA LYS A 81 14.78 -0.54 1.23
C LYS A 81 15.72 0.64 0.98
#